data_AF-A0A2S4N8R5-F1
#
_entry.id   AF-A0A2S4N8R5-F1
#
_cell.length_a   1.000
_cell.length_b   1.000
_cell.length_c   1.000
_cell.angle_alpha   90.00
_cell.angle_beta   90.00
_cell.angle_gamma   90.00
#
_symmetry.space_group_name_H-M   'P 1'
#
loop_
_entity.id
_entity.type
_entity.pdbx_description
1 polymer ?
#
loop_
_entity_poly.entity_id
_entity_poly.type
_entity_poly.pdbx_seq_one_letter_code
_entity_poly.pdbx_strand_id
1 'polypeptide(L)'
;MKKIVFLVSMVLLASCASKNKQIADQPIRGVKYSGEALASGKQIMENDCAKCHKAYSPKDFKQEEWKPIINRMAKKANLTDEQKYQVLDYITYTLSE
;
A
#
# COMPACT_ATOMS: atom_id res chain seq x y z
N MET A 1 10.61 -49.64 48.45
CA MET A 1 11.63 -49.11 47.52
C MET A 1 11.04 -49.08 46.12
N LYS A 2 11.43 -48.06 45.33
CA LYS A 2 10.94 -47.68 43.98
C LYS A 2 9.67 -46.80 44.04
N LYS A 3 9.76 -45.46 44.12
CA LYS A 3 10.24 -44.47 43.10
C LYS A 3 9.33 -44.54 41.85
N ILE A 4 8.74 -43.52 41.25
CA ILE A 4 8.94 -42.06 41.14
C ILE A 4 7.64 -41.58 40.45
N VAL A 5 6.87 -40.66 41.04
CA VAL A 5 6.77 -39.23 40.65
C VAL A 5 6.72 -38.99 39.13
N PHE A 6 5.72 -38.21 38.71
CA PHE A 6 5.68 -37.26 37.59
C PHE A 6 4.45 -37.41 36.69
N LEU A 7 3.39 -36.74 37.14
CA LEU A 7 2.44 -36.01 36.31
C LEU A 7 3.21 -35.23 35.23
N VAL A 8 3.25 -35.75 33.99
CA VAL A 8 3.65 -34.97 32.83
C VAL A 8 2.39 -34.39 32.21
N SER A 9 2.09 -33.18 32.69
CA SER A 9 1.13 -32.25 32.13
C SER A 9 1.51 -31.92 30.70
N MET A 10 0.53 -32.09 29.81
CA MET A 10 0.20 -31.25 28.67
C MET A 10 1.25 -30.20 28.28
N VAL A 11 1.97 -30.45 27.19
CA VAL A 11 2.55 -29.37 26.37
C VAL A 11 1.99 -29.52 24.97
N LEU A 12 0.84 -28.88 24.77
CA LEU A 12 0.27 -28.62 23.45
C LEU A 12 1.24 -27.68 22.70
N LEU A 13 1.94 -28.24 21.71
CA LEU A 13 2.67 -27.45 20.71
C LEU A 13 1.64 -26.77 19.80
N ALA A 14 1.12 -25.63 20.23
CA ALA A 14 0.39 -24.71 19.35
C ALA A 14 1.42 -24.00 18.44
N SER A 15 1.75 -24.66 17.33
CA SER A 15 2.48 -24.01 16.22
C SER A 15 1.52 -23.06 15.53
N CYS A 16 1.58 -21.78 15.90
CA CYS A 16 0.99 -20.70 15.13
C CYS A 16 1.74 -20.60 13.80
N ALA A 17 1.29 -21.33 12.79
CA ALA A 17 1.62 -21.06 11.40
C ALA A 17 1.22 -19.60 11.12
N SER A 18 2.22 -18.74 10.92
CA SER A 18 2.02 -17.34 10.54
C SER A 18 1.16 -17.31 9.29
N LYS A 19 -0.09 -16.88 9.45
CA LYS A 19 -1.05 -16.70 8.38
C LYS A 19 -0.50 -15.59 7.49
N ASN A 20 0.22 -15.99 6.43
CA ASN A 20 0.65 -15.11 5.37
C ASN A 20 -0.61 -14.46 4.80
N LYS A 21 -0.87 -13.21 5.23
CA LYS A 21 -2.01 -12.43 4.78
C LYS A 21 -1.66 -12.00 3.36
N GLN A 22 -1.92 -12.90 2.40
CA GLN A 22 -2.19 -12.48 1.03
C GLN A 22 -3.27 -11.41 1.14
N ILE A 23 -2.86 -10.17 1.00
CA ILE A 23 -3.78 -9.08 0.72
C ILE A 23 -4.26 -9.38 -0.69
N ALA A 24 -5.38 -10.11 -0.74
CA ALA A 24 -6.17 -10.23 -1.93
C ALA A 24 -6.43 -8.81 -2.43
N ASP A 25 -6.06 -8.59 -3.68
CA ASP A 25 -6.51 -7.47 -4.50
C ASP A 25 -8.04 -7.52 -4.50
N GLN A 26 -8.65 -6.73 -3.62
CA GLN A 26 -10.08 -6.51 -3.61
C GLN A 26 -10.33 -5.27 -4.46
N PRO A 27 -11.22 -5.32 -5.45
CA PRO A 27 -11.59 -4.13 -6.18
C PRO A 27 -12.14 -3.12 -5.17
N ILE A 28 -11.56 -1.93 -5.14
CA ILE A 28 -11.91 -0.84 -4.24
C ILE A 28 -13.27 -0.26 -4.67
N ARG A 29 -14.33 -1.04 -4.54
CA ARG A 29 -15.70 -0.54 -4.57
C ARG A 29 -16.02 -0.01 -3.18
N GLY A 30 -15.80 1.29 -2.98
CA GLY A 30 -16.27 1.99 -1.78
C GLY A 30 -15.30 2.97 -1.12
N VAL A 31 -14.10 3.21 -1.64
CA VAL A 31 -13.27 4.31 -1.13
C VAL A 31 -13.86 5.62 -1.63
N LYS A 32 -14.49 6.36 -0.72
CA LYS A 32 -14.80 7.77 -0.94
C LYS A 32 -13.50 8.55 -0.88
N TYR A 33 -12.94 8.87 -2.03
CA TYR A 33 -11.87 9.85 -2.13
C TYR A 33 -12.45 11.24 -1.83
N SER A 34 -11.75 12.06 -1.03
CA SER A 34 -12.14 13.45 -0.87
C SER A 34 -11.77 14.24 -2.13
N GLY A 35 -12.62 15.17 -2.56
CA GLY A 35 -12.33 16.01 -3.73
C GLY A 35 -11.03 16.80 -3.58
N GLU A 36 -10.71 17.22 -2.35
CA GLU A 36 -9.47 17.92 -2.02
C GLU A 36 -8.23 17.04 -2.16
N ALA A 37 -8.29 15.78 -1.72
CA ALA A 37 -7.19 14.83 -1.89
C ALA A 37 -6.94 14.53 -3.38
N LEU A 38 -8.01 14.35 -4.16
CA LEU A 38 -7.89 14.14 -5.61
C LEU A 38 -7.31 15.36 -6.33
N ALA A 39 -7.77 16.56 -5.97
CA ALA A 39 -7.24 17.80 -6.54
C ALA A 39 -5.75 17.98 -6.20
N SER A 40 -5.36 17.69 -4.95
CA SER A 40 -3.97 17.75 -4.50
C SER A 40 -3.10 16.73 -5.22
N GLY A 41 -3.56 15.48 -5.33
CA GLY A 41 -2.87 14.42 -6.07
C GLY A 41 -2.67 14.76 -7.54
N LYS A 42 -3.69 15.33 -8.20
CA LYS A 42 -3.58 15.83 -9.58
C LYS A 42 -2.55 16.94 -9.70
N GLN A 43 -2.58 17.92 -8.79
CA GLN A 43 -1.64 19.03 -8.81
C GLN A 43 -0.19 18.55 -8.65
N ILE A 44 0.06 17.58 -7.76
CA ILE A 44 1.40 16.99 -7.57
C ILE A 44 1.84 16.26 -8.84
N MET A 45 0.95 15.49 -9.48
CA MET A 45 1.25 14.81 -10.75
C MET A 45 1.62 15.80 -11.87
N GLU A 46 0.93 16.94 -11.96
CA GLU A 46 1.15 17.95 -13.01
C GLU A 46 2.39 18.81 -12.74
N ASN A 47 2.64 19.17 -11.48
CA ASN A 47 3.64 20.19 -11.13
C ASN A 47 4.92 19.62 -10.54
N ASP A 48 4.85 18.54 -9.74
CA ASP A 48 6.00 17.99 -9.04
C ASP A 48 6.62 16.81 -9.79
N CYS A 49 5.78 15.91 -10.35
CA CYS A 49 6.27 14.75 -11.08
C CYS A 49 6.92 15.10 -12.43
N ALA A 50 6.65 16.29 -12.98
CA ALA A 50 7.23 16.78 -14.23
C ALA A 50 8.59 17.50 -14.06
N LYS A 51 9.07 17.72 -12.82
CA LYS A 51 10.27 18.54 -12.56
C LYS A 51 11.57 17.90 -13.01
N CYS A 52 11.66 16.57 -12.98
CA CYS A 52 12.91 15.83 -13.25
C CYS A 52 12.86 14.99 -14.54
N HIS A 53 11.68 14.63 -15.00
CA HIS A 53 11.41 13.90 -16.24
C HIS A 53 9.97 14.16 -16.66
N LYS A 54 9.55 13.66 -17.83
CA LYS A 54 8.15 13.74 -18.24
C LYS A 54 7.24 13.11 -17.18
N ALA A 55 6.18 13.80 -16.79
CA ALA A 55 5.14 13.21 -15.94
C ALA A 55 4.40 12.11 -16.71
N TYR A 56 4.26 10.95 -16.07
CA TYR A 56 3.53 9.81 -16.63
C TYR A 56 2.02 10.02 -16.44
N SER A 57 1.22 9.61 -17.41
CA SER A 57 -0.23 9.52 -17.27
C SER A 57 -0.58 8.39 -16.30
N PRO A 58 -1.62 8.52 -15.44
CA PRO A 58 -2.13 7.42 -14.62
C PRO A 58 -2.39 6.12 -15.40
N LYS A 59 -2.67 6.22 -16.71
CA LYS A 59 -2.93 5.08 -17.62
C LYS A 59 -1.67 4.45 -18.22
N ASP A 60 -0.47 4.99 -17.96
CA ASP A 60 0.80 4.47 -18.49
C ASP A 60 1.24 3.17 -17.79
N PHE A 61 0.71 2.89 -16.59
CA PHE A 61 1.01 1.68 -15.81
C PHE A 61 -0.27 1.11 -15.20
N LYS A 62 -0.24 -0.17 -14.83
CA LYS A 62 -1.31 -0.85 -14.09
C LYS A 62 -1.37 -0.37 -12.65
N GLN A 63 -2.54 -0.49 -12.03
CA GLN A 63 -2.78 -0.02 -10.66
C GLN A 63 -1.77 -0.57 -9.65
N GLU A 64 -1.38 -1.83 -9.77
CA GLU A 64 -0.48 -2.51 -8.83
C GLU A 64 0.98 -2.04 -8.97
N GLU A 65 1.34 -1.48 -10.13
CA GLU A 65 2.68 -0.99 -10.44
C GLU A 65 2.93 0.41 -9.85
N TRP A 66 1.87 1.20 -9.64
CA TRP A 66 2.00 2.57 -9.19
C TRP A 66 2.56 2.70 -7.78
N LYS A 67 2.15 1.85 -6.84
CA LYS A 67 2.65 1.92 -5.45
C LYS A 67 4.18 1.82 -5.36
N PRO A 68 4.86 0.81 -5.95
CA PRO A 68 6.32 0.77 -5.93
C PRO A 68 6.97 1.92 -6.72
N ILE A 69 6.35 2.41 -7.81
CA ILE A 69 6.85 3.56 -8.57
C ILE A 69 6.83 4.83 -7.71
N ILE A 70 5.67 5.16 -7.13
CA ILE A 70 5.48 6.35 -6.30
C ILE A 70 6.35 6.28 -5.04
N ASN A 71 6.51 5.11 -4.41
CA ASN A 71 7.45 4.96 -3.29
C ASN A 71 8.90 5.31 -3.66
N ARG A 72 9.33 5.00 -4.88
CA ARG A 72 10.67 5.35 -5.38
C ARG A 72 10.76 6.83 -5.70
N MET A 73 9.74 7.40 -6.34
CA MET A 73 9.75 8.80 -6.80
C MET A 73 9.52 9.79 -5.67
N ALA A 74 8.66 9.48 -4.69
CA ALA A 74 8.39 10.33 -3.54
C ALA A 74 9.67 10.74 -2.80
N LYS A 75 10.61 9.79 -2.61
CA LYS A 75 11.92 10.09 -1.99
C LYS A 75 12.77 11.05 -2.83
N LYS A 76 12.70 10.95 -4.16
CA LYS A 76 13.49 11.78 -5.08
C LYS A 76 12.88 13.17 -5.27
N ALA A 77 11.55 13.25 -5.25
CA ALA A 77 10.77 14.47 -5.39
C ALA A 77 10.51 15.16 -4.03
N ASN A 78 11.02 14.59 -2.93
CA ASN A 78 10.80 15.08 -1.56
C ASN A 78 9.32 15.22 -1.18
N LEU A 79 8.48 14.29 -1.63
CA LEU A 79 7.08 14.25 -1.25
C LEU A 79 6.93 13.76 0.19
N THR A 80 6.02 14.38 0.93
CA THR A 80 5.58 13.87 2.24
C THR A 80 4.77 12.57 2.07
N ASP A 81 4.59 11.82 3.16
CA ASP A 81 3.74 10.62 3.11
C ASP A 81 2.29 10.95 2.74
N GLU A 82 1.77 12.09 3.20
CA GLU A 82 0.44 12.58 2.82
C GLU A 82 0.33 12.83 1.31
N GLN A 83 1.27 13.60 0.75
CA GLN A 83 1.33 13.88 -0.69
C GLN A 83 1.44 12.59 -1.51
N LYS A 84 2.23 11.64 -1.04
CA LYS A 84 2.38 10.32 -1.65
C LYS A 84 1.04 9.57 -1.73
N TYR A 85 0.24 9.58 -0.66
CA TYR A 85 -1.08 8.94 -0.66
C TYR A 85 -2.08 9.67 -1.54
N GLN A 86 -2.10 11.01 -1.53
CA GLN A 86 -2.96 11.80 -2.41
C GLN A 86 -2.70 11.50 -3.90
N VAL A 87 -1.44 11.33 -4.29
CA VAL A 87 -1.09 10.92 -5.67
C VAL A 87 -1.61 9.51 -5.97
N LEU A 88 -1.42 8.55 -5.06
CA LEU A 88 -1.91 7.18 -5.25
C LEU A 88 -3.44 7.12 -5.34
N ASP A 89 -4.13 7.90 -4.52
CA ASP A 89 -5.59 8.04 -4.53
C ASP A 89 -6.06 8.63 -5.86
N TYR A 90 -5.42 9.70 -6.34
CA TYR A 90 -5.72 10.30 -7.63
C TYR A 90 -5.52 9.33 -8.79
N ILE A 91 -4.42 8.58 -8.81
CA ILE A 91 -4.16 7.56 -9.84
C ILE A 91 -5.21 6.46 -9.79
N THR A 92 -5.52 5.93 -8.60
CA THR A 92 -6.49 4.84 -8.44
C THR A 92 -7.89 5.29 -8.86
N TYR A 93 -8.30 6.49 -8.45
CA TYR A 93 -9.54 7.11 -8.89
C TYR A 93 -9.59 7.22 -10.43
N THR A 94 -8.53 7.75 -11.05
CA THR A 94 -8.45 7.93 -12.51
C THR A 94 -8.47 6.61 -13.29
N LEU A 95 -7.98 5.52 -12.71
CA LEU A 95 -8.02 4.18 -13.32
C LEU A 95 -9.38 3.50 -13.14
N SER A 96 -10.18 3.95 -12.17
CA SER A 96 -11.53 3.40 -11.90
C SER A 96 -12.65 4.07 -12.70
N GLU A 97 -12.35 5.16 -13.42
CA GLU A 97 -13.24 5.92 -14.31
C GLU A 97 -12.96 5.60 -15.79
#